data_AF-A0A318NCL7-F1
#
_entry.id   AF-A0A318NCL7-F1
#
_cell.length_a   1.000
_cell.length_b   1.000
_cell.length_c   1.000
_cell.angle_alpha   90.00
_cell.angle_beta   90.00
_cell.angle_gamma   90.00
#
_symmetry.space_group_name_H-M   'P 1'
#
loop_
_entity.id
_entity.type
_entity.pdbx_description
1 polymer ?
#
loop_
_entity_poly.entity_id
_entity_poly.type
_entity_poly.pdbx_seq_one_letter_code
_entity_poly.pdbx_strand_id
1 'polypeptide(L)'
;MSTRQIFGSLACGAVLLAGVPACSDKPAEKPKSNAGNSDKANGGTAPAELLKLGVEQGQAGNLDAAKATFEKVVAAEANNKFAWFNLGYIAQSRNQADEAIGNYDKALAADANYRPALFNKAIALESKAPTTSMEIYRKVVSIDDKSSTAYLRLGMLLSQSGDDAAARDAFKTAIRLDKELTSAVPAKYRPAPKASPSTPAGR
;
A
#
# COMPACT_ATOMS: atom_id res chain seq x y z
N MET A 1 -28.52 -22.85 22.97
CA MET A 1 -27.20 -22.98 22.31
C MET A 1 -27.16 -21.99 21.16
N SER A 2 -26.53 -20.83 21.35
CA SER A 2 -26.48 -19.76 20.35
C SER A 2 -25.04 -19.59 19.88
N THR A 3 -24.79 -20.03 18.65
CA THR A 3 -23.49 -19.97 17.98
C THR A 3 -23.24 -18.53 17.55
N ARG A 4 -22.48 -17.77 18.34
CA ARG A 4 -21.97 -16.46 17.91
C ARG A 4 -20.89 -16.68 16.84
N GLN A 5 -21.22 -16.29 15.61
CA GLN A 5 -20.22 -16.11 14.56
C GLN A 5 -19.30 -14.95 14.94
N ILE A 6 -18.01 -15.24 15.07
CA ILE A 6 -16.96 -14.25 15.23
C ILE A 6 -16.51 -13.89 13.81
N PHE A 7 -17.18 -12.89 13.21
CA PHE A 7 -16.57 -12.14 12.11
C PHE A 7 -15.42 -11.35 12.73
N GLY A 8 -14.22 -11.94 12.70
CA GLY A 8 -12.98 -11.25 12.99
C GLY A 8 -12.75 -10.23 11.89
N SER A 9 -13.28 -9.02 12.07
CA SER A 9 -12.90 -7.85 11.30
C SER A 9 -11.43 -7.57 11.57
N LEU A 10 -10.53 -8.18 10.78
CA LEU A 10 -9.25 -7.56 10.50
C LEU A 10 -9.57 -6.29 9.71
N ALA A 11 -9.85 -5.22 10.45
CA ALA A 11 -9.70 -3.87 9.95
C ALA A 11 -8.22 -3.68 9.64
N CYS A 12 -7.80 -4.12 8.45
CA CYS A 12 -6.60 -3.57 7.82
C CYS A 12 -6.87 -2.07 7.70
N GLY A 13 -6.26 -1.29 8.59
CA GLY A 13 -6.21 0.16 8.48
C GLY A 13 -5.56 0.53 7.16
N ALA A 14 -6.38 0.71 6.13
CA ALA A 14 -6.00 1.34 4.89
C ALA A 14 -6.56 2.76 4.92
N VAL A 15 -5.88 3.64 5.64
CA VAL A 15 -5.93 5.06 5.31
C VAL A 15 -4.51 5.46 4.99
N LEU A 16 -4.15 5.39 3.71
CA LEU A 16 -3.07 6.21 3.19
C LEU A 16 -3.58 6.95 1.96
N LEU A 17 -4.35 7.98 2.26
CA LEU A 17 -4.57 9.12 1.39
C LEU A 17 -3.57 10.21 1.81
N ALA A 18 -2.27 9.93 1.73
CA ALA A 18 -1.24 10.94 2.00
C ALA A 18 -0.63 11.40 0.66
N GLY A 19 -1.23 12.45 0.10
CA GLY A 19 -0.66 13.22 -0.99
C GLY A 19 0.09 14.44 -0.45
N VAL A 20 1.27 14.27 0.14
CA VAL A 20 2.24 15.38 0.32
C VAL A 20 3.67 14.82 0.36
N PRO A 21 4.63 15.38 -0.41
CA PRO A 21 6.04 15.22 -0.11
C PRO A 21 6.38 16.11 1.08
N ALA A 22 6.59 15.52 2.26
CA ALA A 22 7.22 16.22 3.38
C ALA A 22 8.73 16.29 3.13
N CYS A 23 9.16 17.23 2.30
CA CYS A 23 10.53 17.73 2.31
C CYS A 23 10.49 19.21 2.71
N SER A 24 10.73 19.47 3.99
CA SER A 24 11.11 20.79 4.48
C SER A 24 12.62 20.91 4.33
N ASP A 25 13.10 21.75 3.42
CA ASP A 25 14.37 22.47 3.60
C ASP A 25 14.35 23.80 2.81
N LYS A 26 15.00 24.79 3.42
CA LYS A 26 14.94 26.25 3.20
C LYS A 26 15.55 26.75 1.86
N PRO A 27 15.38 28.05 1.52
CA PRO A 27 15.36 28.53 0.13
C PRO A 27 16.74 28.84 -0.44
N ALA A 28 16.92 28.53 -1.73
CA ALA A 28 17.98 29.08 -2.55
C ALA A 28 17.38 30.01 -3.63
N GLU A 29 18.20 31.00 -3.99
CA GLU A 29 17.88 32.30 -4.55
C GLU A 29 17.52 32.29 -6.06
N LYS A 30 16.83 33.35 -6.50
CA LYS A 30 16.27 33.58 -7.84
C LYS A 30 17.31 33.51 -8.98
N PRO A 31 16.80 33.29 -10.21
CA PRO A 31 17.09 34.23 -11.29
C PRO A 31 15.82 34.92 -11.79
N LYS A 32 15.96 36.22 -12.04
CA LYS A 32 14.95 37.09 -12.64
C LYS A 32 14.75 36.71 -14.11
N SER A 33 13.51 36.61 -14.54
CA SER A 33 13.12 37.06 -15.88
C SER A 33 11.80 37.83 -15.79
N ASN A 34 11.78 38.93 -16.53
CA ASN A 34 10.89 40.07 -16.40
C ASN A 34 9.58 39.87 -17.20
N ALA A 35 8.53 40.51 -16.68
CA ALA A 35 7.31 41.02 -17.31
C ALA A 35 6.75 40.31 -18.57
N GLY A 36 5.49 39.89 -18.45
CA GLY A 36 4.68 39.62 -19.62
C GLY A 36 3.32 39.02 -19.31
N ASN A 37 2.33 39.91 -19.23
CA ASN A 37 0.93 39.67 -19.56
C ASN A 37 0.00 39.01 -18.52
N SER A 38 -0.90 39.86 -18.04
CA SER A 38 -2.22 39.54 -17.54
C SER A 38 -3.03 38.78 -18.58
N ASP A 39 -3.33 37.51 -18.32
CA ASP A 39 -4.42 36.80 -18.98
C ASP A 39 -5.26 36.06 -17.92
N LYS A 40 -6.30 36.74 -17.43
CA LYS A 40 -7.48 36.07 -16.90
C LYS A 40 -8.17 35.39 -18.08
N ALA A 41 -7.93 34.09 -18.28
CA ALA A 41 -8.88 33.15 -18.90
C ALA A 41 -8.27 31.74 -19.02
N ASN A 42 -8.25 30.97 -17.92
CA ASN A 42 -8.60 29.54 -17.98
C ASN A 42 -8.89 29.04 -16.57
N GLY A 43 -10.17 28.91 -16.22
CA GLY A 43 -10.67 28.55 -14.89
C GLY A 43 -10.49 27.07 -14.52
N GLY A 44 -9.33 26.48 -14.84
CA GLY A 44 -8.96 25.15 -14.40
C GLY A 44 -8.15 25.22 -13.11
N THR A 45 -8.66 24.63 -12.03
CA THR A 45 -7.90 24.35 -10.80
C THR A 45 -6.61 23.61 -11.17
N ALA A 46 -5.47 24.00 -10.61
CA ALA A 46 -4.18 23.39 -10.96
C ALA A 46 -4.20 21.88 -10.65
N PRO A 47 -3.52 21.01 -11.43
CA PRO A 47 -3.52 19.56 -11.18
C PRO A 47 -3.10 19.17 -9.76
N ALA A 48 -2.15 19.91 -9.17
CA ALA A 48 -1.72 19.72 -7.77
C ALA A 48 -2.83 20.03 -6.75
N GLU A 49 -3.63 21.08 -7.00
CA GLU A 49 -4.78 21.43 -6.15
C GLU A 49 -5.91 20.41 -6.31
N LEU A 50 -6.17 19.95 -7.53
CA LEU A 50 -7.10 18.85 -7.79
C LEU A 50 -6.66 17.56 -7.10
N LEU A 51 -5.37 17.23 -7.14
CA LEU A 51 -4.84 16.05 -6.43
C LEU A 51 -5.11 16.15 -4.93
N LYS A 52 -4.86 17.31 -4.32
CA LYS A 52 -5.16 17.55 -2.90
C LYS A 52 -6.65 17.42 -2.60
N LEU A 53 -7.51 18.01 -3.43
CA LEU A 53 -8.97 17.90 -3.28
C LEU A 53 -9.45 16.45 -3.37
N GLY A 54 -8.94 15.67 -4.33
CA GLY A 54 -9.31 14.26 -4.48
C GLY A 54 -8.92 13.44 -3.26
N VAL A 55 -7.75 13.73 -2.67
CA VAL A 55 -7.28 13.12 -1.41
C VAL A 55 -8.22 13.48 -0.25
N GLU A 56 -8.58 14.75 -0.07
CA GLU A 56 -9.52 15.20 0.97
C GLU A 56 -10.90 14.56 0.82
N GLN A 57 -11.43 14.48 -0.40
CA GLN A 57 -12.70 13.80 -0.70
C GLN A 57 -12.65 12.32 -0.34
N GLY A 58 -11.55 11.64 -0.68
CA GLY A 58 -11.36 10.23 -0.32
C GLY A 58 -11.32 10.04 1.20
N GLN A 59 -10.65 10.95 1.94
CA GLN A 59 -10.54 10.87 3.40
C GLN A 59 -11.89 11.09 4.08
N ALA A 60 -12.73 11.92 3.47
CA ALA A 60 -14.12 12.13 3.88
C ALA A 60 -15.06 10.96 3.48
N GLY A 61 -14.57 9.92 2.80
CA GLY A 61 -15.37 8.79 2.34
C GLY A 61 -16.15 9.04 1.05
N ASN A 62 -16.00 10.22 0.43
CA ASN A 62 -16.70 10.60 -0.80
C ASN A 62 -15.99 10.02 -2.04
N LEU A 63 -15.96 8.69 -2.15
CA LEU A 63 -15.13 7.98 -3.14
C LEU A 63 -15.51 8.27 -4.60
N ASP A 64 -16.79 8.54 -4.91
CA ASP A 64 -17.20 8.92 -6.27
C ASP A 64 -16.67 10.31 -6.66
N ALA A 65 -16.73 11.27 -5.73
CA ALA A 65 -16.18 12.60 -5.95
C ALA A 65 -14.66 12.53 -6.10
N ALA A 66 -13.99 11.77 -5.24
CA ALA A 66 -12.55 11.56 -5.30
C ALA A 66 -12.13 10.95 -6.65
N LYS A 67 -12.84 9.92 -7.12
CA LYS A 67 -12.60 9.29 -8.43
C LYS A 67 -12.69 10.31 -9.56
N ALA A 68 -13.78 11.07 -9.63
CA ALA A 68 -13.97 12.09 -10.66
C ALA A 68 -12.89 13.18 -10.60
N THR A 69 -12.42 13.55 -9.41
CA THR A 69 -11.34 14.52 -9.24
C THR A 69 -10.00 13.95 -9.71
N PHE A 70 -9.65 12.71 -9.35
CA PHE A 70 -8.43 12.07 -9.84
C PHE A 70 -8.43 11.84 -11.35
N GLU A 71 -9.59 11.57 -11.96
CA GLU A 71 -9.76 11.50 -13.42
C GLU A 71 -9.41 12.82 -14.09
N LYS A 72 -9.79 13.96 -13.49
CA LYS A 72 -9.37 15.29 -13.98
C LYS A 72 -7.85 15.49 -13.84
N VAL A 73 -7.24 15.01 -12.76
CA VAL A 73 -5.78 15.08 -12.58
C VAL A 73 -5.07 14.32 -13.69
N VAL A 74 -5.45 13.07 -13.97
CA VAL A 74 -4.78 12.27 -15.00
C VAL A 74 -5.10 12.71 -16.43
N ALA A 75 -6.23 13.41 -16.64
CA ALA A 75 -6.51 14.07 -17.92
C ALA A 75 -5.58 15.26 -18.17
N ALA A 76 -5.17 15.99 -17.12
CA ALA A 76 -4.21 17.08 -17.22
C ALA A 76 -2.74 16.61 -17.17
N GLU A 77 -2.46 15.56 -16.40
CA GLU A 77 -1.13 15.01 -16.15
C GLU A 77 -1.17 13.47 -16.26
N ALA A 78 -1.04 12.97 -17.49
CA ALA A 78 -1.18 11.54 -17.79
C ALA A 78 -0.20 10.62 -17.04
N ASN A 79 0.92 11.14 -16.54
CA ASN A 79 1.92 10.40 -15.76
C ASN A 79 1.85 10.69 -14.25
N ASN A 80 0.76 11.27 -13.73
CA ASN A 80 0.63 11.52 -12.30
C ASN A 80 0.43 10.21 -11.51
N LYS A 81 1.52 9.67 -10.97
CA LYS A 81 1.52 8.40 -10.22
C LYS A 81 0.58 8.40 -9.01
N PHE A 82 0.42 9.55 -8.35
CA PHE A 82 -0.43 9.66 -7.17
C PHE A 82 -1.91 9.54 -7.53
N ALA A 83 -2.36 10.21 -8.59
CA ALA A 83 -3.73 10.09 -9.06
C ALA A 83 -4.05 8.67 -9.56
N TRP A 84 -3.16 8.06 -10.35
CA TRP A 84 -3.31 6.67 -10.79
C TRP A 84 -3.38 5.68 -9.62
N PHE A 85 -2.53 5.85 -8.61
CA PHE A 85 -2.59 5.02 -7.41
C PHE A 85 -3.92 5.15 -6.68
N ASN A 86 -4.42 6.37 -6.49
CA ASN A 86 -5.68 6.58 -5.80
C ASN A 86 -6.89 6.05 -6.60
N LEU A 87 -6.87 6.15 -7.94
CA LEU A 87 -7.86 5.48 -8.79
C LEU A 87 -7.82 3.96 -8.62
N GLY A 88 -6.61 3.38 -8.54
CA GLY A 88 -6.44 1.96 -8.25
C GLY A 88 -6.98 1.55 -6.88
N TYR A 89 -6.73 2.38 -5.86
CA TYR A 89 -7.23 2.16 -4.51
C TYR A 89 -8.76 2.19 -4.45
N ILE A 90 -9.38 3.19 -5.11
CA ILE A 90 -10.84 3.29 -5.19
C ILE A 90 -11.43 2.08 -5.90
N ALA A 91 -10.88 1.67 -7.05
CA ALA A 91 -11.32 0.46 -7.75
C ALA A 91 -11.20 -0.81 -6.88
N GLN A 92 -10.09 -0.94 -6.13
CA GLN A 92 -9.89 -2.07 -5.21
C GLN A 92 -10.93 -2.09 -4.09
N SER A 93 -11.26 -0.94 -3.50
CA SER A 93 -12.30 -0.82 -2.47
C SER A 93 -13.70 -1.22 -2.97
N ARG A 94 -13.91 -1.20 -4.28
CA ARG A 94 -15.15 -1.62 -4.96
C ARG A 94 -15.10 -3.05 -5.49
N ASN A 95 -14.07 -3.83 -5.11
CA ASN A 95 -13.82 -5.19 -5.60
C ASN A 95 -13.60 -5.27 -7.12
N GLN A 96 -13.17 -4.17 -7.76
CA GLN A 96 -12.86 -4.11 -9.19
C GLN A 96 -11.36 -4.39 -9.41
N ALA A 97 -10.95 -5.65 -9.17
CA ALA A 97 -9.53 -6.03 -9.11
C ALA A 97 -8.76 -5.72 -10.41
N ASP A 98 -9.33 -5.98 -11.59
CA ASP A 98 -8.65 -5.77 -12.87
C ASP A 98 -8.45 -4.28 -13.18
N GLU A 99 -9.45 -3.44 -12.87
CA GLU A 99 -9.32 -1.98 -12.98
C GLU A 99 -8.28 -1.45 -11.99
N ALA A 100 -8.25 -1.98 -10.76
CA ALA A 100 -7.24 -1.61 -9.77
C ALA A 100 -5.82 -1.92 -10.26
N ILE A 101 -5.59 -3.14 -10.77
CA ILE A 101 -4.30 -3.56 -11.33
C ILE A 101 -3.89 -2.64 -12.48
N GLY A 102 -4.79 -2.36 -13.43
CA GLY A 102 -4.50 -1.47 -14.55
C GLY A 102 -4.14 -0.05 -14.13
N ASN A 103 -4.79 0.49 -13.08
CA ASN A 103 -4.45 1.80 -12.53
C ASN A 103 -3.11 1.79 -11.76
N TYR A 104 -2.83 0.73 -11.00
CA TYR A 104 -1.51 0.57 -10.37
C TYR A 104 -0.39 0.43 -11.40
N ASP A 105 -0.63 -0.24 -12.52
CA ASP A 105 0.33 -0.33 -13.62
C ASP A 105 0.67 1.03 -14.22
N LYS A 106 -0.32 1.90 -14.39
CA LYS A 106 -0.08 3.29 -14.83
C LYS A 106 0.72 4.09 -13.81
N ALA A 107 0.46 3.91 -12.51
CA ALA A 107 1.28 4.53 -11.47
C ALA A 107 2.74 4.04 -11.51
N LEU A 108 2.94 2.74 -11.75
CA LEU A 108 4.26 2.11 -11.84
C LEU A 108 5.00 2.42 -13.15
N ALA A 109 4.28 2.75 -14.23
CA ALA A 109 4.87 3.26 -15.45
C ALA A 109 5.50 4.65 -15.24
N ALA A 110 4.91 5.48 -14.37
CA ALA A 110 5.46 6.77 -14.00
C ALA A 110 6.59 6.68 -12.95
N ASP A 111 6.52 5.70 -12.04
CA ASP A 111 7.58 5.41 -11.08
C ASP A 111 7.58 3.90 -10.74
N ALA A 112 8.53 3.17 -11.32
CA ALA A 112 8.63 1.73 -11.20
C ALA A 112 8.89 1.24 -9.75
N ASN A 113 9.33 2.12 -8.86
CA ASN A 113 9.62 1.82 -7.46
C ASN A 113 8.61 2.46 -6.51
N TYR A 114 7.47 2.94 -7.02
CA TYR A 114 6.41 3.49 -6.19
C TYR A 114 5.76 2.41 -5.33
N ARG A 115 6.31 2.27 -4.11
CA ARG A 115 6.01 1.17 -3.19
C ARG A 115 4.52 0.97 -2.88
N PRO A 116 3.70 2.03 -2.66
CA PRO A 116 2.27 1.84 -2.40
C PRO A 116 1.56 1.13 -3.56
N ALA A 117 1.88 1.48 -4.81
CA ALA A 117 1.29 0.82 -5.99
C ALA A 117 1.80 -0.61 -6.15
N LEU A 118 3.10 -0.89 -5.92
CA LEU A 118 3.63 -2.25 -5.92
C LEU A 118 2.89 -3.13 -4.89
N PHE A 119 2.79 -2.66 -3.64
CA PHE A 119 2.18 -3.42 -2.57
C PHE A 119 0.69 -3.70 -2.82
N ASN A 120 -0.09 -2.69 -3.21
CA ASN A 120 -1.52 -2.90 -3.46
C ASN A 120 -1.80 -3.70 -4.74
N LYS A 121 -0.95 -3.58 -5.78
CA LYS A 121 -1.01 -4.46 -6.96
C LYS A 121 -0.74 -5.91 -6.57
N ALA A 122 0.26 -6.17 -5.72
CA ALA A 122 0.55 -7.52 -5.23
C ALA A 122 -0.67 -8.12 -4.52
N ILE A 123 -1.32 -7.35 -3.64
CA ILE A 123 -2.57 -7.76 -2.97
C ILE A 123 -3.65 -8.12 -4.01
N ALA A 124 -3.89 -7.25 -4.99
CA ALA A 124 -4.91 -7.49 -6.02
C ALA A 124 -4.64 -8.74 -6.88
N LEU A 125 -3.38 -9.18 -6.96
CA LEU A 125 -2.96 -10.35 -7.73
C LEU A 125 -2.89 -11.65 -6.92
N GLU A 126 -3.03 -11.63 -5.59
CA GLU A 126 -2.78 -12.81 -4.74
C GLU A 126 -3.57 -14.05 -5.18
N SER A 127 -4.86 -13.88 -5.51
CA SER A 127 -5.73 -14.99 -5.94
C SER A 127 -5.65 -15.29 -7.44
N LYS A 128 -5.37 -14.28 -8.28
CA LYS A 128 -5.41 -14.39 -9.75
C LYS A 128 -4.07 -14.82 -10.35
N ALA A 129 -2.97 -14.36 -9.79
CA ALA A 129 -1.61 -14.59 -10.27
C ALA A 129 -0.62 -14.64 -9.09
N PRO A 130 -0.68 -15.68 -8.23
CA PRO A 130 0.12 -15.77 -7.01
C PRO A 130 1.63 -15.69 -7.28
N THR A 131 2.12 -16.27 -8.37
CA THR A 131 3.54 -16.20 -8.75
C THR A 131 4.00 -14.76 -8.99
N THR A 132 3.24 -14.00 -9.78
CA THR A 132 3.53 -12.57 -10.04
C THR A 132 3.38 -11.73 -8.77
N SER A 133 2.39 -12.04 -7.92
CA SER A 133 2.24 -11.38 -6.62
C SER A 133 3.48 -11.57 -5.73
N MET A 134 4.02 -12.79 -5.65
CA MET A 134 5.26 -13.08 -4.91
C MET A 134 6.46 -12.28 -5.45
N GLU A 135 6.63 -12.19 -6.77
CA GLU A 135 7.70 -11.39 -7.38
C GLU A 135 7.60 -9.90 -7.01
N ILE A 136 6.38 -9.35 -7.00
CA ILE A 136 6.15 -7.97 -6.60
C ILE A 136 6.44 -7.79 -5.11
N TYR A 137 6.02 -8.71 -4.23
CA TYR A 137 6.37 -8.63 -2.80
C TYR A 137 7.88 -8.72 -2.57
N ARG A 138 8.60 -9.59 -3.29
CA ARG A 138 10.07 -9.64 -3.26
C ARG A 138 10.67 -8.29 -3.66
N LYS A 139 10.12 -7.64 -4.69
CA LYS A 139 10.53 -6.28 -5.07
C LYS A 139 10.24 -5.27 -3.94
N VAL A 140 9.05 -5.31 -3.32
CA VAL A 140 8.71 -4.40 -2.20
C VAL A 140 9.72 -4.55 -1.06
N VAL A 141 10.05 -5.77 -0.63
CA VAL A 141 11.00 -5.98 0.49
C VAL A 141 12.46 -5.71 0.09
N SER A 142 12.80 -5.74 -1.20
CA SER A 142 14.11 -5.30 -1.68
C SER A 142 14.28 -3.77 -1.63
N ILE A 143 13.17 -3.02 -1.75
CA ILE A 143 13.16 -1.56 -1.67
C ILE A 143 13.03 -1.11 -0.20
N ASP A 144 12.23 -1.81 0.60
CA ASP A 144 12.08 -1.57 2.05
C ASP A 144 12.08 -2.89 2.82
N ASP A 145 13.24 -3.20 3.39
CA ASP A 145 13.50 -4.39 4.20
C ASP A 145 12.80 -4.35 5.58
N LYS A 146 12.08 -3.27 5.90
CA LYS A 146 11.32 -3.13 7.15
C LYS A 146 9.82 -3.34 6.96
N SER A 147 9.36 -3.70 5.76
CA SER A 147 7.94 -3.96 5.50
C SER A 147 7.48 -5.31 6.07
N SER A 148 7.15 -5.34 7.36
CA SER A 148 6.69 -6.54 8.08
C SER A 148 5.48 -7.20 7.40
N THR A 149 4.52 -6.40 6.93
CA THR A 149 3.31 -6.89 6.23
C THR A 149 3.64 -7.50 4.87
N ALA A 150 4.60 -6.97 4.11
CA ALA A 150 5.02 -7.57 2.85
C ALA A 150 5.68 -8.93 3.07
N TYR A 151 6.53 -9.06 4.10
CA TYR A 151 7.08 -10.36 4.50
C TYR A 151 5.99 -11.36 4.93
N LEU A 152 4.98 -10.91 5.69
CA LEU A 152 3.86 -11.76 6.11
C LEU A 152 3.11 -12.32 4.88
N ARG A 153 2.72 -11.44 3.94
CA ARG A 153 1.97 -11.85 2.74
C ARG A 153 2.80 -12.71 1.79
N LEU A 154 4.08 -12.39 1.63
CA LEU A 154 5.03 -13.24 0.90
C LEU A 154 5.15 -14.63 1.53
N GLY A 155 5.28 -14.72 2.86
CA GLY A 155 5.32 -15.99 3.58
C GLY A 155 4.05 -16.83 3.39
N MET A 156 2.88 -16.19 3.36
CA MET A 156 1.61 -16.87 3.08
C MET A 156 1.59 -17.50 1.67
N LEU A 157 1.98 -16.74 0.66
CA LEU A 157 2.03 -17.24 -0.72
C LEU A 157 3.08 -18.35 -0.88
N LEU A 158 4.26 -18.20 -0.27
CA LEU A 158 5.30 -19.23 -0.28
C LEU A 158 4.81 -20.53 0.37
N SER A 159 4.15 -20.43 1.53
CA SER A 159 3.53 -21.59 2.20
C SER A 159 2.48 -22.27 1.32
N GLN A 160 1.69 -21.51 0.55
CA GLN A 160 0.68 -22.06 -0.36
C GLN A 160 1.32 -22.76 -1.56
N SER A 161 2.46 -22.24 -2.04
CA SER A 161 3.23 -22.84 -3.14
C SER A 161 4.07 -24.07 -2.74
N GLY A 162 4.14 -24.39 -1.44
CA GLY A 162 4.91 -25.52 -0.92
C GLY A 162 6.37 -25.20 -0.58
N ASP A 163 6.82 -23.96 -0.76
CA ASP A 163 8.16 -23.51 -0.35
C ASP A 163 8.19 -23.20 1.16
N ASP A 164 8.17 -24.28 1.93
CA ASP A 164 8.08 -24.27 3.38
C ASP A 164 9.31 -23.65 4.06
N ALA A 165 10.47 -23.70 3.41
CA ALA A 165 11.72 -23.12 3.89
C ALA A 165 11.70 -21.59 3.74
N ALA A 166 11.41 -21.08 2.54
CA ALA A 166 11.34 -19.65 2.31
C ALA A 166 10.17 -19.01 3.10
N ALA A 167 9.05 -19.73 3.25
CA ALA A 167 7.94 -19.28 4.09
C ALA A 167 8.39 -19.05 5.55
N ARG A 168 9.15 -19.99 6.14
CA ARG A 168 9.70 -19.85 7.49
C ARG A 168 10.55 -18.60 7.64
N ASP A 169 11.43 -18.33 6.69
CA ASP A 169 12.32 -17.16 6.73
C ASP A 169 11.55 -15.84 6.61
N ALA A 170 10.55 -15.80 5.72
CA ALA A 170 9.68 -14.64 5.56
C ALA A 170 8.87 -14.37 6.84
N PHE A 171 8.23 -15.39 7.43
CA PHE A 171 7.46 -15.23 8.66
C PHE A 171 8.32 -14.84 9.87
N LYS A 172 9.51 -15.44 10.00
CA LYS A 172 10.49 -15.08 11.03
C LYS A 172 10.87 -13.61 10.92
N THR A 173 11.07 -13.12 9.70
CA THR A 173 11.40 -11.71 9.44
C THR A 173 10.21 -10.79 9.75
N ALA A 174 8.99 -11.17 9.35
CA ALA A 174 7.77 -10.42 9.69
C ALA A 174 7.62 -10.23 11.21
N ILE A 175 7.75 -11.31 11.99
CA ILE A 175 7.65 -11.27 13.46
C ILE A 175 8.79 -10.48 14.10
N ARG A 176 10.00 -10.57 13.55
CA ARG A 176 11.16 -9.80 14.04
C ARG A 176 10.94 -8.29 13.89
N LEU A 177 10.34 -7.88 12.77
CA LEU A 177 10.04 -6.47 12.48
C LEU A 177 8.83 -5.97 13.27
N ASP A 178 7.81 -6.82 13.41
CA ASP A 178 6.59 -6.51 14.17
C ASP A 178 6.10 -7.76 14.91
N LYS A 179 6.25 -7.75 16.23
CA LYS A 179 5.92 -8.89 17.09
C LYS A 179 4.42 -9.18 17.16
N GLU A 180 3.57 -8.18 16.92
CA GLU A 180 2.11 -8.33 16.96
C GLU A 180 1.61 -9.25 15.84
N LEU A 181 2.38 -9.38 14.76
CA LEU A 181 2.10 -10.30 13.65
C LEU A 181 2.23 -11.78 14.02
N THR A 182 2.76 -12.14 15.19
CA THR A 182 2.90 -13.53 15.63
C THR A 182 1.58 -14.30 15.55
N SER A 183 0.47 -13.65 15.90
CA SER A 183 -0.88 -14.24 15.85
C SER A 183 -1.37 -14.47 14.42
N ALA A 184 -0.96 -13.63 13.47
CA ALA A 184 -1.32 -13.73 12.05
C ALA A 184 -0.51 -14.79 11.27
N VAL A 185 0.67 -15.17 11.77
CA VAL A 185 1.49 -16.23 11.17
C VAL A 185 0.86 -17.61 11.45
N PRO A 186 0.82 -18.56 10.48
CA PRO A 186 0.34 -19.92 10.74
C PRO A 186 1.13 -20.62 11.85
N ALA A 187 0.44 -21.39 12.71
CA ALA A 187 1.02 -21.98 13.92
C ALA A 187 2.32 -22.78 13.68
N LYS A 188 2.40 -23.51 12.55
CA LYS A 188 3.60 -24.29 12.16
C LYS A 188 4.86 -23.46 11.91
N TYR A 189 4.75 -22.14 11.78
CA TYR A 189 5.85 -21.22 11.54
C TYR A 189 6.12 -20.26 12.72
N ARG A 190 5.31 -20.33 13.79
CA ARG A 190 5.50 -19.49 14.96
C ARG A 190 6.71 -19.96 15.77
N PRO A 191 7.42 -19.04 16.45
CA PRO A 191 8.41 -19.42 17.45
C PRO A 191 7.76 -20.30 18.52
N ALA A 192 8.49 -21.30 19.02
CA ALA A 192 8.03 -22.05 20.19
C ALA A 192 7.78 -21.07 21.35
N PRO A 193 6.72 -21.28 22.16
CA PRO A 193 6.56 -20.55 23.41
C PRO A 193 7.86 -20.67 24.21
N LYS A 194 8.40 -19.55 24.70
CA LYS A 194 9.53 -19.63 25.63
C LYS A 194 9.07 -20.51 26.79
N ALA A 195 9.77 -21.61 27.06
CA ALA A 195 9.49 -22.44 28.21
C ALA A 195 9.50 -21.53 29.45
N SER A 196 8.40 -21.51 30.21
CA SER A 196 8.37 -20.84 31.49
C SER A 196 9.51 -21.41 32.34
N PRO A 197 10.32 -20.58 33.02
CA PRO A 197 11.35 -21.12 33.90
C PRO A 197 10.65 -22.02 34.92
N SER A 198 10.94 -23.32 34.88
CA SER A 198 10.46 -24.27 35.86
C SER A 198 11.01 -23.85 37.21
N THR A 199 10.17 -23.33 38.09
CA THR A 199 10.53 -23.16 39.50
C THR A 199 11.02 -24.52 40.01
N PRO A 200 12.27 -24.65 40.50
CA PRO A 200 12.70 -25.89 41.11
C PRO A 200 11.82 -26.10 42.36
N ALA A 201 11.08 -27.20 42.41
CA ALA A 201 10.40 -27.60 43.63
C ALA A 201 11.48 -27.81 44.70
N GLY A 202 11.53 -26.88 45.67
CA GLY A 202 12.42 -26.95 46.81
C GLY A 202 12.16 -28.24 47.61
N ARG A 203 13.26 -28.87 48.03
CA ARG A 203 13.31 -30.05 48.90
C ARG A 203 12.77 -29.75 50.29
#